data_AF-A0A2D6W5Q7-F1
#
_entry.id   AF-A0A2D6W5Q7-F1
#
_cell.length_a   1.000
_cell.length_b   1.000
_cell.length_c   1.000
_cell.angle_alpha   90.00
_cell.angle_beta   90.00
_cell.angle_gamma   90.00
#
_symmetry.space_group_name_H-M   'P 1'
#
loop_
_entity.id
_entity.type
_entity.pdbx_description
1 polymer ?
#
loop_
_entity_poly.entity_id
_entity_poly.type
_entity_poly.pdbx_seq_one_letter_code
_entity_poly.pdbx_strand_id
1 'polypeptide(L)'
;MINPDRATLDFLNSFSPESQQKGEEWHREGCVSQIFGNYLLIRGRVESPEGENIETTLIMKGNGWIGESTSELDTDCPGLYATMLERLERGKNLPESPNEIDDTPLPVLLEEKLER
;
A
#
# COMPACT_ATOMS: atom_id res chain seq x y z
N MET A 1 -0.92 -17.57 6.84
CA MET A 1 -0.66 -16.21 7.35
C MET A 1 0.83 -16.08 7.56
N ILE A 2 1.49 -15.18 6.82
CA ILE A 2 2.91 -14.87 7.06
C ILE A 2 2.96 -14.07 8.36
N ASN A 3 3.81 -14.48 9.32
CA ASN A 3 4.07 -13.63 10.48
C ASN A 3 4.86 -12.40 9.99
N PRO A 4 4.33 -11.17 10.14
CA PRO A 4 5.03 -9.98 9.73
C PRO A 4 6.36 -9.85 10.48
N ASP A 5 7.37 -9.30 9.80
CA ASP A 5 8.64 -9.02 10.44
C ASP A 5 8.50 -7.91 11.50
N ARG A 6 9.53 -7.78 12.34
CA ARG A 6 9.53 -6.81 13.43
C ARG A 6 9.38 -5.36 12.95
N ALA A 7 10.02 -4.99 11.83
CA ALA A 7 9.95 -3.62 11.31
C ALA A 7 8.52 -3.26 10.91
N THR A 8 7.81 -4.22 10.31
CA THR A 8 6.41 -4.12 9.93
C THR A 8 5.51 -4.00 11.16
N LEU A 9 5.71 -4.85 12.16
CA LEU A 9 4.95 -4.79 13.41
C LEU A 9 5.18 -3.46 14.14
N ASP A 10 6.42 -3.01 14.23
CA ASP A 10 6.77 -1.74 14.88
C ASP A 10 6.11 -0.56 14.15
N PHE A 11 6.05 -0.60 12.81
CA PHE A 11 5.33 0.39 12.01
C PHE A 11 3.82 0.37 12.26
N LEU A 12 3.17 -0.80 12.18
CA LEU A 12 1.72 -0.89 12.43
C LEU A 12 1.36 -0.44 13.85
N ASN A 13 2.19 -0.78 14.83
CA ASN A 13 1.99 -0.39 16.23
C ASN A 13 2.30 1.09 16.53
N SER A 14 2.92 1.84 15.61
CA SER A 14 3.20 3.26 15.84
C SER A 14 1.98 4.16 15.63
N PHE A 15 0.92 3.66 15.00
CA PHE A 15 -0.31 4.39 14.75
C PHE A 15 -1.20 4.46 15.99
N SER A 16 -1.99 5.52 16.11
CA SER A 16 -3.01 5.63 17.14
C SER A 16 -4.08 4.52 17.00
N PRO A 17 -4.75 4.08 18.09
CA PRO A 17 -5.78 3.05 17.99
C PRO A 17 -6.93 3.41 17.03
N GLU A 18 -7.24 4.70 16.91
CA GLU A 18 -8.24 5.20 15.96
C GLU A 18 -7.77 5.00 14.51
N SER A 19 -6.53 5.37 14.20
CA SER A 19 -5.96 5.20 12.86
C SER A 19 -5.74 3.75 12.50
N GLN A 20 -5.41 2.88 13.45
CA GLN A 20 -5.35 1.44 13.24
C GLN A 20 -6.73 0.89 12.84
N GLN A 21 -7.78 1.20 13.63
CA GLN A 21 -9.14 0.75 13.34
C GLN A 21 -9.63 1.20 11.97
N LYS A 22 -9.46 2.50 11.65
CA LYS A 22 -9.82 3.05 10.33
C LYS A 22 -8.99 2.43 9.21
N GLY A 23 -7.69 2.23 9.42
CA GLY A 23 -6.81 1.62 8.42
C GLY A 23 -7.18 0.16 8.12
N GLU A 24 -7.55 -0.62 9.14
CA GLU A 24 -8.07 -1.98 8.97
C GLU A 24 -9.40 -1.99 8.19
N GLU A 25 -10.29 -1.03 8.47
CA GLU A 25 -11.56 -0.86 7.77
C GLU A 25 -11.33 -0.51 6.30
N TRP A 26 -10.53 0.52 6.02
CA TRP A 26 -10.19 0.95 4.66
C TRP A 26 -9.52 -0.15 3.83
N HIS A 27 -8.63 -0.92 4.44
CA HIS A 27 -8.05 -2.10 3.79
C HIS A 27 -9.14 -3.14 3.44
N ARG A 28 -10.00 -3.47 4.40
CA ARG A 28 -11.07 -4.47 4.20
C ARG A 28 -12.10 -4.04 3.15
N GLU A 29 -12.37 -2.75 3.04
CA GLU A 29 -13.29 -2.17 2.06
C GLU A 29 -12.65 -1.99 0.67
N GLY A 30 -11.37 -2.28 0.51
CA GLY A 30 -10.67 -2.16 -0.76
C GLY A 30 -10.35 -0.72 -1.15
N CYS A 31 -10.21 0.19 -0.17
CA CYS A 31 -9.87 1.59 -0.40
C CYS A 31 -8.47 1.76 -1.00
N VAL A 32 -7.57 0.78 -0.87
CA VAL A 32 -6.24 0.81 -1.52
C VAL A 32 -6.41 0.53 -3.02
N SER A 33 -6.73 1.58 -3.79
CA SER A 33 -7.08 1.45 -5.21
C SER A 33 -5.88 1.18 -6.12
N GLN A 34 -4.66 1.48 -5.67
CA GLN A 34 -3.43 1.11 -6.35
C GLN A 34 -2.30 0.89 -5.34
N ILE A 35 -1.46 -0.11 -5.58
CA ILE A 35 -0.22 -0.32 -4.82
C ILE A 35 0.84 -0.98 -5.71
N PHE A 36 2.08 -0.52 -5.59
CA PHE A 36 3.23 -1.10 -6.30
C PHE A 36 4.53 -0.75 -5.59
N GLY A 37 5.59 -1.49 -5.90
CA GLY A 37 6.95 -1.21 -5.46
C GLY A 37 7.71 -2.48 -5.09
N ASN A 38 8.70 -2.34 -4.23
CA ASN A 38 9.60 -3.42 -3.84
C ASN A 38 9.89 -3.39 -2.34
N TYR A 39 10.85 -4.20 -1.90
CA TYR A 39 11.22 -4.33 -0.48
C TYR A 39 11.83 -3.06 0.15
N LEU A 40 12.23 -2.05 -0.64
CA LEU A 40 12.76 -0.78 -0.14
C LEU A 40 11.75 0.37 -0.20
N LEU A 41 10.88 0.37 -1.19
CA LEU A 41 9.97 1.48 -1.48
C LEU A 41 8.64 0.93 -2.01
N ILE A 42 7.55 1.31 -1.35
CA ILE A 42 6.19 0.99 -1.78
C ILE A 42 5.43 2.30 -1.93
N ARG A 43 4.65 2.40 -2.99
CA ARG A 43 3.73 3.50 -3.22
C ARG A 43 2.32 2.96 -3.31
N GLY A 44 1.39 3.69 -2.70
CA GLY A 44 -0.02 3.37 -2.74
C GLY A 44 -0.87 4.60 -3.02
N ARG A 45 -2.05 4.38 -3.59
CA ARG A 45 -3.16 5.34 -3.61
C ARG A 45 -4.30 4.74 -2.81
N VAL A 46 -4.85 5.56 -1.92
CA VAL A 46 -6.00 5.20 -1.09
C VAL A 46 -7.14 6.18 -1.38
N GLU A 47 -8.30 5.65 -1.69
CA GLU A 47 -9.55 6.39 -1.86
C GLU A 47 -10.39 6.20 -0.61
N SER A 48 -10.46 7.23 0.24
CA SER A 48 -11.20 7.15 1.50
C SER A 48 -12.71 7.06 1.25
N PRO A 49 -13.49 6.48 2.19
CA PRO A 49 -14.95 6.48 2.10
C PRO A 49 -15.57 7.88 1.96
N GLU A 50 -14.89 8.90 2.47
CA GLU A 50 -15.27 10.32 2.37
C GLU A 50 -14.93 10.96 1.01
N GLY A 51 -14.27 10.22 0.12
CA GLY A 51 -13.90 10.66 -1.24
C GLY A 51 -12.53 11.34 -1.33
N GLU A 52 -11.72 11.30 -0.26
CA GLU A 52 -10.36 11.83 -0.30
C GLU A 52 -9.41 10.89 -1.04
N ASN A 53 -8.55 11.46 -1.89
CA ASN A 53 -7.50 10.72 -2.58
C ASN A 53 -6.17 10.95 -1.85
N ILE A 54 -5.66 9.91 -1.22
CA ILE A 54 -4.45 9.95 -0.41
C ILE A 54 -3.34 9.18 -1.13
N GLU A 55 -2.26 9.86 -1.46
CA GLU A 55 -1.03 9.20 -1.90
C GLU A 55 -0.22 8.81 -0.68
N THR A 56 0.31 7.58 -0.69
CA THR A 56 1.09 7.01 0.41
C THR A 56 2.42 6.49 -0.12
N THR A 57 3.47 6.67 0.68
CA THR A 57 4.80 6.12 0.40
C THR A 57 5.34 5.45 1.66
N LEU A 58 5.74 4.18 1.55
CA LEU A 58 6.41 3.44 2.61
C LEU A 58 7.87 3.22 2.20
N ILE A 59 8.80 3.65 3.04
CA ILE A 59 10.25 3.62 2.76
C ILE A 59 10.95 2.80 3.84
N MET A 60 11.73 1.79 3.46
CA MET A 60 12.67 1.14 4.38
C MET A 60 13.90 2.02 4.59
N LYS A 61 14.15 2.42 5.84
CA LYS A 61 15.41 3.04 6.24
C LYS A 61 16.02 2.26 7.40
N GLY A 62 17.18 1.65 7.14
CA GLY A 62 17.85 0.80 8.12
C GLY A 62 17.01 -0.42 8.47
N ASN A 63 16.48 -0.46 9.69
CA ASN A 63 15.68 -1.55 10.23
C ASN A 63 14.20 -1.19 10.48
N GLY A 64 13.72 -0.06 9.93
CA GLY A 64 12.36 0.41 10.15
C GLY A 64 11.72 0.98 8.88
N TRP A 65 10.39 0.95 8.85
CA TRP A 65 9.59 1.65 7.85
C TRP A 65 9.35 3.09 8.26
N ILE A 66 9.31 3.97 7.26
CA ILE A 66 8.84 5.35 7.38
C ILE A 66 7.69 5.52 6.40
N GLY A 67 6.58 6.10 6.87
CA GLY A 67 5.41 6.42 6.07
C GLY A 67 5.33 7.91 5.77
N GLU A 68 5.02 8.26 4.54
CA GLU A 68 4.72 9.64 4.11
C GLU A 68 3.38 9.63 3.37
N SER A 69 2.51 10.59 3.66
CA SER A 69 1.21 10.71 2.98
C SER A 69 0.89 12.14 2.58
N THR A 70 -0.04 12.31 1.64
CA THR A 70 -0.60 13.63 1.28
C THR A 70 -1.74 14.07 2.21
N SER A 71 -2.08 13.28 3.23
CA SER A 71 -3.14 13.58 4.19
C SER A 71 -2.67 14.62 5.24
N GLU A 72 -3.61 15.39 5.79
CA GLU A 72 -3.33 16.31 6.90
C GLU A 72 -2.89 15.60 8.19
N LEU A 73 -3.17 14.31 8.32
CA LEU A 73 -2.76 13.47 9.45
C LEU A 73 -1.29 13.00 9.37
N ASP A 74 -0.57 13.37 8.30
CA ASP A 74 0.85 13.09 8.09
C ASP A 74 1.21 11.61 8.32
N THR A 75 1.94 11.31 9.41
CA THR A 75 2.44 9.97 9.73
C THR A 75 1.42 9.08 10.46
N ASP A 76 0.37 9.64 11.06
CA ASP A 76 -0.72 8.88 11.72
C ASP A 76 -1.91 8.63 10.76
N CYS A 77 -1.69 8.76 9.45
CA CYS A 77 -2.71 8.60 8.42
C CYS A 77 -3.21 7.13 8.32
N PRO A 78 -4.52 6.85 8.42
CA PRO A 78 -5.08 5.51 8.23
C PRO A 78 -4.75 4.89 6.85
N GLY A 79 -4.55 5.73 5.83
CA GLY A 79 -4.14 5.28 4.49
C GLY A 79 -2.76 4.61 4.47
N LEU A 80 -1.81 5.06 5.31
CA LEU A 80 -0.49 4.42 5.43
C LEU A 80 -0.61 3.03 6.06
N TYR A 81 -1.46 2.91 7.07
CA TYR A 81 -1.75 1.64 7.72
C TYR A 81 -2.39 0.65 6.73
N ALA A 82 -3.44 1.08 6.02
CA ALA A 82 -4.10 0.27 5.00
C ALA A 82 -3.14 -0.18 3.89
N THR A 83 -2.27 0.72 3.43
CA THR A 83 -1.25 0.40 2.40
C THR A 83 -0.24 -0.65 2.88
N MET A 84 0.17 -0.61 4.16
CA MET A 84 1.05 -1.63 4.72
C MET A 84 0.35 -2.99 4.82
N LEU A 85 -0.92 -3.02 5.22
CA LEU A 85 -1.71 -4.26 5.23
C LEU A 85 -1.86 -4.85 3.83
N GLU A 86 -2.19 -4.03 2.84
CA GLU A 86 -2.34 -4.47 1.45
C GLU A 86 -1.03 -5.09 0.93
N ARG A 87 0.11 -4.47 1.25
CA ARG A 87 1.42 -5.03 0.91
C ARG A 87 1.66 -6.39 1.58
N LEU A 88 1.21 -6.59 2.82
CA LEU A 88 1.34 -7.90 3.49
C LEU A 88 0.44 -8.95 2.86
N GLU A 89 -0.79 -8.57 2.48
CA GLU A 89 -1.73 -9.46 1.81
C GLU A 89 -1.22 -9.90 0.43
N ARG A 90 -0.73 -8.95 -0.38
CA ARG A 90 -0.15 -9.24 -1.70
C ARG A 90 1.14 -10.04 -1.61
N GLY A 91 2.00 -9.72 -0.65
CA GLY A 91 3.26 -10.41 -0.42
C GLY A 91 4.14 -10.43 -1.67
N LYS A 92 4.28 -11.61 -2.30
CA LYS A 92 5.09 -11.80 -3.52
C LYS A 92 4.40 -11.30 -4.79
N ASN A 93 3.09 -11.11 -4.75
CA ASN A 93 2.28 -10.66 -5.88
C ASN A 93 2.12 -9.13 -5.88
N LEU A 94 3.00 -8.41 -5.17
CA LEU A 94 3.01 -6.95 -5.19
C LEU A 94 3.59 -6.51 -6.53
N PRO A 95 2.86 -5.73 -7.36
CA PRO A 95 3.38 -5.24 -8.64
C PRO A 95 4.64 -4.39 -8.44
N GLU A 96 5.64 -4.49 -9.31
CA GLU A 96 6.84 -3.66 -9.21
C GLU A 96 6.60 -2.23 -9.72
N SER A 97 5.63 -2.08 -10.63
CA SER A 97 5.31 -0.81 -11.28
C SER A 97 3.78 -0.59 -11.39
N PRO A 98 3.33 0.67 -11.57
CA PRO A 98 1.89 0.96 -11.71
C PRO A 98 1.29 0.42 -13.03
N ASN A 99 2.13 0.06 -14.00
CA ASN A 99 1.73 -0.40 -15.32
C ASN A 99 1.90 -1.92 -15.47
N GLU A 100 1.69 -2.65 -14.39
CA GLU A 100 1.87 -4.10 -14.33
C GLU A 100 0.63 -4.73 -13.67
N ILE A 101 0.07 -5.74 -14.32
CA ILE A 101 -1.06 -6.53 -13.84
C ILE A 101 -0.63 -7.98 -13.89
N ASP A 102 -0.67 -8.68 -12.76
CA ASP A 102 -0.30 -10.10 -12.63
C ASP A 102 1.05 -10.42 -13.30
N ASP A 103 2.10 -9.66 -12.93
CA ASP A 103 3.46 -9.75 -13.48
C ASP A 103 3.57 -9.49 -14.99
N THR A 104 2.50 -8.98 -15.61
CA THR A 104 2.43 -8.69 -17.04
C THR A 104 2.37 -7.18 -17.26
N PRO A 105 3.31 -6.59 -18.01
CA PRO A 105 3.25 -5.18 -18.36
C PRO A 105 1.99 -4.85 -19.16
N LEU A 106 1.33 -3.74 -18.82
CA LEU A 106 0.14 -3.24 -19.54
C LEU A 106 0.31 -3.18 -21.06
N PRO A 107 1.46 -2.75 -21.63
CA PRO A 107 1.63 -2.76 -23.09
C PRO A 107 1.46 -4.15 -23.70
N VAL A 108 1.95 -5.20 -23.05
CA VAL A 108 1.82 -6.59 -23.52
C VAL A 108 0.35 -7.01 -23.53
N LEU A 109 -0.38 -6.73 -22.45
CA LEU A 109 -1.81 -7.04 -22.37
C LEU A 109 -2.65 -6.27 -23.40
N LEU A 110 -2.23 -5.05 -23.75
CA LEU A 110 -2.87 -4.26 -24.79
C LEU A 110 -2.59 -4.84 -26.18
N GLU A 111 -1.35 -5.27 -26.46
CA GLU A 111 -0.99 -5.93 -27.72
C GLU A 111 -1.77 -7.23 -27.93
N GLU A 112 -1.85 -8.09 -26.91
CA GLU A 112 -2.64 -9.34 -26.95
C GLU A 112 -4.13 -9.10 -27.24
N LYS A 113 -4.73 -8.06 -26.61
CA LYS A 113 -6.13 -7.68 -26.87
C LYS A 113 -6.35 -7.03 -28.23
N LEU A 114 -5.31 -6.46 -28.83
CA LEU A 114 -5.38 -5.81 -30.13
C LEU A 114 -5.06 -6.77 -31.29
N GLU A 115 -4.74 -8.05 -31.01
CA GLU A 115 -4.37 -9.08 -31.99
C GLU A 115 -3.28 -8.63 -32.99
N ARG A 116 -2.30 -7.84 -32.52
CA ARG A 116 -1.21 -7.31 -33.35
C ARG A 116 0.15 -7.85 -32.95
#